data_AF-A0A2E3QZX5-F1
#
_entry.id   AF-A0A2E3QZX5-F1
#
_cell.length_a   1.000
_cell.length_b   1.000
_cell.length_c   1.000
_cell.angle_alpha   90.00
_cell.angle_beta   90.00
_cell.angle_gamma   90.00
#
_symmetry.space_group_name_H-M   'P 1'
#
loop_
_entity.id
_entity.type
_entity.pdbx_description
1 polymer ?
#
loop_
_entity_poly.entity_id
_entity_poly.type
_entity_poly.pdbx_seq_one_letter_code
_entity_poly.pdbx_strand_id
1 'polypeptide(L)'
;MLPDWAPNVHPLVVHFPIALLFVGALVDAVALVVRDRHPWVRTSAVGLYALGALGTVAAFFTGRDASDEVDLPVRALTTLNAHADWALYLVWFASLYAALRVAVLYWKREVSLAVHLPLALLGLAGLLLVQQTAERGGRLVYEYGVAVAAASGDHDGMDTRDPSSAPPDTSVAARLDVLAGAPAEGSVFTVTPGQPTLAVLPDTLGDLEARATLDLSGFTGTASLVHHLQDGQTYDFLALDRTASGAVTLRQGRVESGDETTMDSGTAPLDGPAEIRAYAVGTHFRGYLGGEQLTHPHADAAPPGRVGLRLDGQGAVRVLALSATPVE
;
A
#
# COMPACT_ATOMS: atom_id res chain seq x y z
N MET A 1 12.32 9.81 -21.80
CA MET A 1 12.11 8.35 -21.76
C MET A 1 13.10 7.80 -20.76
N LEU A 2 12.62 7.02 -19.78
CA LEU A 2 13.51 6.34 -18.84
C LEU A 2 14.17 5.13 -19.54
N PRO A 3 15.36 4.70 -19.08
CA PRO A 3 15.94 3.44 -19.54
C PRO A 3 15.07 2.24 -19.17
N ASP A 4 15.09 1.18 -19.97
CA ASP A 4 14.26 -0.03 -19.74
C ASP A 4 14.52 -0.73 -18.38
N TRP A 5 15.69 -0.49 -17.77
CA TRP A 5 16.05 -1.02 -16.45
C TRP A 5 15.49 -0.19 -15.27
N ALA A 6 14.99 1.03 -15.52
CA ALA A 6 14.46 1.94 -14.52
C ALA A 6 12.95 2.12 -14.75
N PRO A 7 12.11 1.28 -14.12
CA PRO A 7 10.66 1.29 -14.37
C PRO A 7 10.00 2.59 -13.93
N ASN A 8 10.58 3.32 -12.97
CA ASN A 8 10.12 4.64 -12.55
C ASN A 8 11.29 5.49 -12.02
N VAL A 9 11.05 6.80 -11.85
CA VAL A 9 12.07 7.77 -11.41
C VAL A 9 12.36 7.73 -9.90
N HIS A 10 11.47 7.15 -9.09
CA HIS A 10 11.53 7.30 -7.64
C HIS A 10 12.86 6.82 -7.02
N PRO A 11 13.37 5.61 -7.33
CA PRO A 11 14.68 5.16 -6.86
C PRO A 11 15.85 6.08 -7.24
N LEU A 12 15.73 6.86 -8.32
CA LEU A 12 16.75 7.83 -8.72
C LEU A 12 16.67 9.10 -7.85
N VAL A 13 15.44 9.56 -7.57
CA VAL A 13 15.19 10.82 -6.85
C VAL A 13 15.46 10.70 -5.35
N VAL A 14 15.23 9.55 -4.71
CA VAL A 14 15.37 9.38 -3.25
C VAL A 14 16.79 9.66 -2.72
N HIS A 15 17.82 9.54 -3.56
CA HIS A 15 19.21 9.79 -3.17
C HIS A 15 19.46 11.25 -2.76
N PHE A 16 18.77 12.20 -3.41
CA PHE A 16 18.96 13.63 -3.15
C PHE A 16 18.55 14.03 -1.73
N PRO A 17 17.29 13.81 -1.27
CA PRO A 17 16.92 14.16 0.11
C PRO A 17 17.74 13.41 1.16
N ILE A 18 18.06 12.13 0.93
CA ILE A 18 18.88 11.34 1.87
C ILE A 18 20.26 12.00 2.04
N ALA A 19 20.96 12.27 0.94
CA ALA A 19 22.29 12.87 0.99
C ALA A 19 22.25 14.30 1.55
N LEU A 20 21.31 15.13 1.11
CA LEU A 20 21.22 16.54 1.50
C LEU A 20 20.88 16.70 2.99
N LEU A 21 19.95 15.91 3.53
CA LEU A 21 19.60 15.98 4.95
C LEU A 21 20.73 15.43 5.83
N PHE A 22 21.36 14.34 5.44
CA PHE A 22 22.50 13.77 6.17
C PHE A 22 23.71 14.71 6.19
N VAL A 23 24.11 15.23 5.03
CA VAL A 23 25.21 16.20 4.92
C VAL A 23 24.84 17.52 5.59
N GLY A 24 23.58 17.95 5.48
CA GLY A 24 23.06 19.12 6.20
C GLY A 24 23.26 19.02 7.71
N ALA A 25 22.92 17.88 8.31
CA ALA A 25 23.15 17.60 9.72
C ALA A 25 24.62 17.59 10.12
N LEU A 26 25.49 17.00 9.29
CA LEU A 26 26.93 17.00 9.54
C LEU A 26 27.53 18.41 9.48
N VAL A 27 27.20 19.17 8.43
CA VAL A 27 27.66 20.56 8.25
C VAL A 27 27.14 21.44 9.40
N ASP A 28 25.92 21.20 9.87
CA ASP A 28 25.34 21.93 10.99
C ASP A 28 26.02 21.61 12.33
N ALA A 29 26.42 20.36 12.55
CA ALA A 29 27.23 19.97 13.70
C ALA A 29 28.61 20.64 13.65
N VAL A 30 29.24 20.69 12.47
CA VAL A 30 30.51 21.43 12.27
C VAL A 30 30.28 22.93 12.54
N ALA A 31 29.15 23.49 12.12
CA ALA A 31 28.82 24.89 12.35
C ALA A 31 28.79 25.27 13.83
N LEU A 32 28.43 24.35 14.75
CA LEU A 32 28.52 24.59 16.19
C LEU A 32 29.97 24.81 16.67
N VAL A 33 30.92 24.08 16.09
CA VAL A 33 32.34 24.13 16.46
C VAL A 33 33.03 25.37 15.88
N VAL A 34 32.70 25.73 14.62
CA VAL A 34 33.36 26.82 13.90
C VAL A 34 32.58 28.13 13.89
N ARG A 35 31.50 28.23 14.68
CA ARG A 35 30.53 29.35 14.69
C ARG A 35 31.16 30.75 14.74
N ASP A 36 32.26 30.91 15.48
CA ASP A 36 32.90 32.20 15.71
C ASP A 36 33.88 32.59 14.58
N ARG A 37 34.39 31.61 13.82
CA ARG A 37 35.35 31.81 12.73
C ARG A 37 34.71 31.77 11.34
N HIS A 38 33.68 30.95 11.17
CA HIS A 38 33.09 30.64 9.86
C HIS A 38 31.55 30.62 9.93
N PRO A 39 30.88 31.78 10.13
CA PRO A 39 29.43 31.85 10.26
C PRO A 39 28.68 31.42 8.98
N TRP A 40 29.35 31.44 7.83
CA TRP A 40 28.78 30.99 6.55
C TRP A 40 28.44 29.49 6.54
N VAL A 41 29.13 28.67 7.34
CA VAL A 41 28.89 27.21 7.43
C VAL A 41 27.47 26.93 7.92
N ARG A 42 26.95 27.76 8.84
CA ARG A 42 25.55 27.69 9.29
C ARG A 42 24.59 27.98 8.14
N THR A 43 24.86 29.01 7.33
CA THR A 43 24.03 29.35 6.16
C THR A 43 24.04 28.23 5.14
N SER A 44 25.19 27.58 4.91
CA SER A 44 25.28 26.38 4.06
C SER A 44 24.42 25.23 4.59
N ALA A 45 24.46 24.94 5.90
CA ALA A 45 23.59 23.93 6.50
C ALA A 45 22.10 24.24 6.30
N VAL A 46 21.68 25.50 6.50
CA VAL A 46 20.29 25.92 6.24
C VAL A 46 19.89 25.71 4.78
N GLY A 47 20.77 26.05 3.84
CA GLY A 47 20.54 25.79 2.41
C GLY A 47 20.40 24.31 2.09
N LEU A 48 21.25 23.45 2.68
CA LEU A 48 21.17 22.00 2.53
C LEU A 48 19.86 21.43 3.07
N TYR A 49 19.41 21.88 4.25
CA TYR A 49 18.09 21.46 4.78
C TYR A 49 16.93 21.92 3.90
N ALA A 50 16.99 23.14 3.36
CA ALA A 50 15.95 23.65 2.45
C ALA A 50 15.89 22.84 1.15
N LEU A 51 17.03 22.57 0.52
CA LEU A 51 17.10 21.72 -0.67
C LEU A 51 16.70 20.27 -0.36
N GLY A 52 17.10 19.74 0.80
CA GLY A 52 16.70 18.42 1.27
C GLY A 52 15.19 18.31 1.45
N ALA A 53 14.54 19.31 2.04
CA ALA A 53 13.09 19.37 2.19
C ALA A 53 12.35 19.43 0.84
N LEU A 54 12.86 20.21 -0.12
CA LEU A 54 12.34 20.18 -1.49
C LEU A 54 12.52 18.80 -2.14
N GLY A 55 13.66 18.15 -1.87
CA GLY A 55 13.93 16.78 -2.30
C GLY A 55 12.97 15.75 -1.72
N THR A 56 12.57 15.87 -0.44
CA THR A 56 11.61 14.93 0.17
C THR A 56 10.23 15.08 -0.45
N VAL A 57 9.80 16.31 -0.75
CA VAL A 57 8.54 16.58 -1.46
C VAL A 57 8.57 15.96 -2.86
N ALA A 58 9.66 16.16 -3.63
CA ALA A 58 9.81 15.55 -4.95
C ALA A 58 9.83 14.01 -4.89
N ALA A 59 10.55 13.43 -3.92
CA ALA A 59 10.59 11.99 -3.70
C ALA A 59 9.21 11.42 -3.32
N PHE A 60 8.41 12.15 -2.54
CA PHE A 60 7.07 11.73 -2.14
C PHE A 60 6.12 11.63 -3.33
N PHE A 61 6.06 12.66 -4.19
CA PHE A 61 5.20 12.64 -5.37
C PHE A 61 5.63 11.56 -6.36
N THR A 62 6.93 11.48 -6.67
CA THR A 62 7.45 10.43 -7.56
C THR A 62 7.22 9.02 -7.01
N GLY A 63 7.21 8.85 -5.69
CA GLY A 63 6.89 7.56 -5.05
C GLY A 63 5.42 7.19 -5.11
N ARG A 64 4.52 8.19 -5.00
CA ARG A 64 3.08 7.98 -5.18
C ARG A 64 2.79 7.53 -6.61
N ASP A 65 3.33 8.23 -7.60
CA ASP A 65 3.19 7.86 -9.02
C ASP A 65 3.72 6.43 -9.26
N ALA A 66 4.90 6.10 -8.72
CA ALA A 66 5.47 4.76 -8.85
C ALA A 66 4.61 3.65 -8.20
N SER A 67 3.85 3.96 -7.15
CA SER A 67 3.01 2.98 -6.44
C SER A 67 1.73 2.58 -7.18
N ASP A 68 1.36 3.36 -8.19
CA ASP A 68 0.23 3.10 -9.09
C ASP A 68 0.69 2.39 -10.39
N GLU A 69 1.98 2.47 -10.73
CA GLU A 69 2.55 1.89 -11.97
C GLU A 69 3.19 0.50 -11.79
N VAL A 70 3.64 0.15 -10.58
CA VAL A 70 4.41 -1.07 -10.34
C VAL A 70 3.53 -2.18 -9.76
N ASP A 71 3.56 -3.37 -10.37
CA ASP A 71 2.96 -4.58 -9.81
C ASP A 71 3.68 -5.00 -8.53
N LEU A 72 2.92 -5.12 -7.44
CA LEU A 72 3.46 -5.39 -6.12
C LEU A 72 3.00 -6.76 -5.62
N PRO A 73 3.91 -7.61 -5.09
CA PRO A 73 3.49 -8.80 -4.38
C PRO A 73 2.76 -8.38 -3.10
N VAL A 74 1.69 -9.09 -2.77
CA VAL A 74 0.82 -8.86 -1.60
C VAL A 74 1.60 -8.59 -0.32
N ARG A 75 2.57 -9.45 -0.05
CA ARG A 75 3.44 -9.38 1.14
C ARG A 75 4.25 -8.08 1.25
N ALA A 76 4.35 -7.29 0.19
CA ALA A 76 5.03 -5.99 0.18
C ALA A 76 4.10 -4.83 0.53
N LEU A 77 2.77 -5.01 0.50
CA LEU A 77 1.80 -3.92 0.67
C LEU A 77 1.88 -3.29 2.06
N THR A 78 2.06 -4.08 3.13
CA THR A 78 2.26 -3.54 4.49
C THR A 78 3.53 -2.72 4.60
N THR A 79 4.62 -3.20 3.98
CA THR A 79 5.89 -2.46 3.93
C THR A 79 5.77 -1.19 3.08
N LEU A 80 5.00 -1.22 1.98
CA LEU A 80 4.75 -0.06 1.13
C LEU A 80 3.97 1.02 1.87
N ASN A 81 2.87 0.65 2.52
CA ASN A 81 2.06 1.59 3.28
C ASN A 81 2.89 2.22 4.41
N ALA A 82 3.65 1.40 5.14
CA ALA A 82 4.55 1.91 6.15
C ALA A 82 5.63 2.83 5.54
N HIS A 83 6.20 2.50 4.38
CA HIS A 83 7.14 3.39 3.68
C HIS A 83 6.50 4.74 3.34
N ALA A 84 5.27 4.74 2.82
CA ALA A 84 4.51 5.94 2.47
C ALA A 84 4.20 6.82 3.69
N ASP A 85 3.78 6.22 4.81
CA ASP A 85 3.52 6.95 6.06
C ASP A 85 4.79 7.62 6.61
N TRP A 86 5.90 6.86 6.67
CA TRP A 86 7.18 7.41 7.11
C TRP A 86 7.71 8.49 6.16
N ALA A 87 7.49 8.33 4.85
CA ALA A 87 7.82 9.36 3.87
C ALA A 87 7.01 10.64 4.11
N LEU A 88 5.71 10.53 4.41
CA LEU A 88 4.87 11.68 4.75
C LEU A 88 5.32 12.39 6.03
N TYR A 89 5.66 11.63 7.07
CA TYR A 89 6.24 12.20 8.31
C TYR A 89 7.56 12.93 8.04
N LEU A 90 8.42 12.36 7.19
CA LEU A 90 9.67 12.97 6.80
C LEU A 90 9.47 14.26 5.99
N VAL A 91 8.48 14.30 5.08
CA VAL A 91 8.13 15.52 4.31
C VAL A 91 7.71 16.64 5.26
N TRP A 92 6.80 16.37 6.19
CA TRP A 92 6.34 17.37 7.16
C TRP A 92 7.46 17.84 8.06
N PHE A 93 8.20 16.91 8.65
CA PHE A 93 9.33 17.23 9.51
C PHE A 93 10.38 18.08 8.77
N ALA A 94 10.85 17.63 7.61
CA ALA A 94 11.89 18.32 6.86
C ALA A 94 11.45 19.71 6.41
N SER A 95 10.19 19.86 5.95
CA SER A 95 9.64 21.13 5.50
C SER A 95 9.49 22.14 6.65
N LEU A 96 8.91 21.70 7.77
CA LEU A 96 8.73 22.56 8.95
C LEU A 96 10.09 22.91 9.59
N TYR A 97 11.00 21.95 9.66
CA TYR A 97 12.34 22.17 10.16
C TYR A 97 13.12 23.14 9.27
N ALA A 98 13.11 22.96 7.95
CA ALA A 98 13.75 23.88 7.00
C ALA A 98 13.15 25.29 7.12
N ALA A 99 11.81 25.42 7.18
CA ALA A 99 11.15 26.71 7.38
C ALA A 99 11.57 27.38 8.70
N LEU A 100 11.62 26.64 9.80
CA LEU A 100 12.11 27.13 11.09
C LEU A 100 13.57 27.60 11.00
N ARG A 101 14.43 26.86 10.29
CA ARG A 101 15.85 27.19 10.11
C ARG A 101 16.05 28.45 9.27
N VAL A 102 15.28 28.61 8.19
CA VAL A 102 15.26 29.81 7.36
C VAL A 102 14.74 31.01 8.16
N ALA A 103 13.65 30.83 8.91
CA ALA A 103 13.10 31.82 9.82
C ALA A 103 14.16 32.32 10.82
N VAL A 104 14.81 31.41 11.56
CA VAL A 104 15.85 31.78 12.53
C VAL A 104 17.00 32.53 11.84
N LEU A 105 17.41 32.11 10.64
CA LEU A 105 18.46 32.79 9.88
C LEU A 105 18.06 34.22 9.46
N TYR A 106 16.79 34.42 9.10
CA TYR A 106 16.26 35.72 8.67
C TYR A 106 16.07 36.69 9.85
N TRP A 107 15.47 36.22 10.96
CA TRP A 107 15.19 37.06 12.14
C TRP A 107 16.41 37.28 13.04
N LYS A 108 17.38 36.35 13.06
CA LYS A 108 18.57 36.44 13.93
C LYS A 108 19.85 36.28 13.11
N ARG A 109 20.52 37.41 12.83
CA ARG A 109 21.87 37.41 12.23
C ARG A 109 22.87 36.63 13.08
N GLU A 110 22.83 36.83 14.40
CA GLU A 110 23.64 36.12 15.38
C GLU A 110 22.78 35.18 16.22
N VAL A 111 23.14 33.90 16.27
CA VAL A 111 22.38 32.87 16.97
C VAL A 111 23.25 32.37 18.12
N SER A 112 22.75 32.48 19.35
CA SER A 112 23.46 32.01 20.54
C SER A 112 23.53 30.48 20.58
N LEU A 113 24.50 29.92 21.33
CA LEU A 113 24.64 28.46 21.50
C LEU A 113 23.34 27.83 22.00
N ALA A 114 22.68 28.49 22.95
CA ALA A 114 21.43 28.05 23.56
C ALA A 114 20.28 27.90 22.55
N VAL A 115 20.37 28.55 21.38
CA VAL A 115 19.40 28.41 20.30
C VAL A 115 19.89 27.45 19.22
N HIS A 116 21.16 27.52 18.81
CA HIS A 116 21.68 26.67 17.74
C HIS A 116 21.79 25.21 18.18
N LEU A 117 22.28 24.92 19.40
CA LEU A 117 22.46 23.56 19.89
C LEU A 117 21.15 22.72 19.85
N PRO A 118 20.01 23.17 20.42
CA PRO A 118 18.78 22.37 20.34
C PRO A 118 18.27 22.21 18.90
N LEU A 119 18.45 23.21 18.03
CA LEU A 119 18.08 23.08 16.61
C LEU A 119 18.94 22.04 15.90
N ALA A 120 20.25 21.99 16.18
CA ALA A 120 21.15 21.00 15.61
C ALA A 120 20.83 19.58 16.11
N LEU A 121 20.51 19.42 17.41
CA LEU A 121 20.05 18.15 17.96
C LEU A 121 18.73 17.68 17.34
N LEU A 122 17.80 18.60 17.10
CA LEU A 122 16.56 18.29 16.38
C LEU A 122 16.83 17.85 14.93
N GLY A 123 17.78 18.49 14.25
CA GLY A 123 18.20 18.08 12.90
C GLY A 123 18.79 16.67 12.87
N LEU A 124 19.63 16.33 13.86
CA LEU A 124 20.16 14.97 14.06
C LEU A 124 19.04 13.95 14.33
N ALA A 125 18.06 14.30 15.18
CA ALA A 125 16.90 13.43 15.42
C ALA A 125 16.10 13.18 14.13
N GLY A 126 16.04 14.16 13.22
CA GLY A 126 15.46 14.02 11.90
C GLY A 126 16.07 12.90 11.04
N LEU A 127 17.34 12.54 11.27
CA LEU A 127 17.98 11.42 10.56
C LEU A 127 17.37 10.07 10.91
N LEU A 128 16.69 9.95 12.05
CA LEU A 128 15.92 8.75 12.38
C LEU A 128 14.73 8.58 11.44
N LEU A 129 14.04 9.68 11.07
CA LEU A 129 12.96 9.62 10.09
C LEU A 129 13.51 9.21 8.72
N VAL A 130 14.65 9.79 8.31
CA VAL A 130 15.33 9.40 7.06
C VAL A 130 15.66 7.91 7.06
N GLN A 131 16.23 7.38 8.15
CA GLN A 131 16.55 5.97 8.27
C GLN A 131 15.30 5.09 8.21
N GLN A 132 14.23 5.45 8.92
CA GLN A 132 12.99 4.66 8.93
C GLN A 132 12.30 4.65 7.56
N THR A 133 12.30 5.77 6.83
CA THR A 133 11.81 5.83 5.45
C THR A 133 12.68 4.97 4.53
N ALA A 134 14.01 5.12 4.61
CA ALA A 134 14.97 4.42 3.75
C ALA A 134 14.99 2.90 3.98
N GLU A 135 14.88 2.44 5.22
CA GLU A 135 14.84 1.01 5.57
C GLU A 135 13.68 0.30 4.87
N ARG A 136 12.48 0.87 4.96
CA ARG A 136 11.28 0.30 4.34
C ARG A 136 11.35 0.37 2.81
N GLY A 137 11.87 1.48 2.27
CA GLY A 137 12.13 1.60 0.83
C GLY A 137 13.15 0.56 0.35
N GLY A 138 14.18 0.30 1.14
CA GLY A 138 15.16 -0.75 0.90
C GLY A 138 14.51 -2.14 0.90
N ARG A 139 13.66 -2.45 1.87
CA ARG A 139 12.92 -3.72 1.92
C ARG A 139 12.04 -3.92 0.68
N LEU A 140 11.34 -2.89 0.22
CA LEU A 140 10.58 -2.94 -1.05
C LEU A 140 11.45 -3.43 -2.22
N VAL A 141 12.64 -2.86 -2.37
CA VAL A 141 13.55 -3.22 -3.48
C VAL A 141 14.24 -4.57 -3.25
N TYR A 142 14.85 -4.77 -2.09
CA TYR A 142 15.74 -5.91 -1.85
C TYR A 142 15.06 -7.18 -1.33
N GLU A 143 13.99 -7.05 -0.52
CA GLU A 143 13.25 -8.20 0.03
C GLU A 143 12.11 -8.63 -0.90
N TYR A 144 11.41 -7.65 -1.47
CA TYR A 144 10.23 -7.89 -2.29
C TYR A 144 10.45 -7.76 -3.80
N GLY A 145 11.61 -7.28 -4.25
CA GLY A 145 11.95 -7.18 -5.66
C GLY A 145 11.19 -6.07 -6.41
N VAL A 146 10.61 -5.11 -5.69
CA VAL A 146 9.86 -4.00 -6.29
C VAL A 146 10.81 -3.12 -7.09
N ALA A 147 10.41 -2.78 -8.31
CA ALA A 147 11.20 -1.96 -9.24
C ALA A 147 12.58 -2.54 -9.62
N VAL A 148 12.81 -3.84 -9.42
CA VAL A 148 13.92 -4.57 -10.03
C VAL A 148 13.39 -5.23 -11.30
N ALA A 149 14.04 -5.02 -12.44
CA ALA A 149 13.72 -5.77 -13.65
C ALA A 149 13.76 -7.26 -13.28
N ALA A 150 12.62 -7.96 -13.41
CA ALA A 150 12.60 -9.39 -13.25
C ALA A 150 13.70 -9.92 -14.16
N ALA A 151 14.71 -10.56 -13.58
CA ALA A 151 15.65 -11.30 -14.39
C ALA A 151 14.78 -12.30 -15.16
N SER A 152 14.59 -12.03 -16.44
CA SER A 152 14.03 -12.98 -17.39
C SER A 152 15.12 -14.03 -17.57
N GLY A 153 15.28 -14.83 -16.51
CA GLY A 153 16.11 -16.00 -16.50
C GLY A 153 15.37 -17.05 -17.30
N ASP A 154 15.68 -17.08 -18.60
CA ASP A 154 15.77 -18.35 -19.32
C ASP A 154 16.75 -19.24 -18.53
N HIS A 155 16.23 -19.94 -17.53
CA HIS A 155 16.95 -21.01 -16.85
C HIS A 155 16.51 -22.33 -17.46
N ASP A 156 17.02 -22.53 -18.67
CA ASP A 156 17.20 -23.85 -19.25
C ASP A 156 18.20 -24.62 -18.36
N GLY A 157 17.71 -25.66 -17.69
CA GLY A 157 18.49 -26.79 -17.17
C GLY A 157 19.53 -26.51 -16.07
N MET A 158 19.15 -26.70 -14.81
CA MET A 158 20.07 -27.29 -13.82
C MET A 158 19.28 -28.12 -12.78
N ASP A 159 19.41 -29.44 -12.86
CA ASP A 159 18.97 -30.41 -11.84
C ASP A 159 19.85 -30.26 -10.60
N THR A 160 19.42 -29.43 -9.64
CA THR A 160 19.98 -29.44 -8.28
C THR A 160 18.99 -30.11 -7.35
N ARG A 161 19.17 -31.41 -7.14
CA ARG A 161 18.69 -32.09 -5.94
C ARG A 161 19.48 -31.55 -4.74
N ASP A 162 18.81 -30.83 -3.83
CA ASP A 162 19.33 -30.55 -2.49
C ASP A 162 18.31 -31.04 -1.44
N PRO A 163 18.72 -31.86 -0.44
CA PRO A 163 17.83 -32.48 0.52
C PRO A 163 17.78 -31.65 1.81
N SER A 164 16.84 -30.70 1.90
CA SER A 164 16.46 -30.07 3.17
C SER A 164 15.20 -29.22 3.00
N SER A 165 14.07 -29.85 2.69
CA SER A 165 12.75 -29.24 2.85
C SER A 165 12.06 -29.85 4.07
N ALA A 166 12.47 -29.45 5.27
CA ALA A 166 11.52 -29.46 6.37
C ALA A 166 10.50 -28.36 6.04
N PRO A 167 9.20 -28.68 5.90
CA PRO A 167 8.21 -27.65 5.64
C PRO A 167 8.22 -26.66 6.81
N PRO A 168 8.18 -25.34 6.56
CA PRO A 168 7.86 -24.39 7.63
C PRO A 168 6.54 -24.83 8.25
N ASP A 169 6.48 -24.83 9.58
CA ASP A 169 5.35 -25.27 10.37
C ASP A 169 4.09 -24.48 9.95
N THR A 170 3.25 -25.06 9.08
CA THR A 170 2.06 -24.42 8.49
C THR A 170 0.88 -24.37 9.46
N SER A 171 1.12 -24.32 10.77
CA SER A 171 0.08 -24.42 11.80
C SER A 171 -0.74 -23.14 12.01
N VAL A 172 -0.53 -22.09 11.19
CA VAL A 172 -1.43 -20.91 11.12
C VAL A 172 -1.88 -20.64 9.67
N ALA A 173 -1.97 -21.68 8.85
CA ALA A 173 -2.81 -21.63 7.67
C ALA A 173 -4.24 -22.02 8.11
N ALA A 174 -5.00 -21.07 8.64
CA ALA A 174 -6.46 -21.18 8.66
C ALA A 174 -6.94 -21.07 7.19
N ARG A 175 -6.65 -22.12 6.42
CA ARG A 175 -7.27 -22.37 5.12
C ARG A 175 -8.68 -22.74 5.42
N LEU A 176 -9.58 -21.77 5.31
CA LEU A 176 -10.98 -22.09 5.30
C LEU A 176 -11.36 -22.62 3.92
N ASP A 177 -11.11 -23.91 3.81
CA ASP A 177 -11.58 -24.81 2.77
C ASP A 177 -13.10 -25.00 2.94
N VAL A 178 -13.89 -23.92 2.82
CA VAL A 178 -15.38 -23.98 2.84
C VAL A 178 -15.90 -24.84 1.69
N LEU A 179 -15.03 -25.20 0.76
CA LEU A 179 -15.29 -26.03 -0.39
C LEU A 179 -14.50 -27.35 -0.38
N ALA A 180 -13.93 -27.80 0.75
CA ALA A 180 -13.30 -29.13 0.88
C ALA A 180 -14.26 -30.32 0.61
N GLY A 181 -15.54 -30.05 0.42
CA GLY A 181 -16.55 -31.01 -0.08
C GLY A 181 -17.37 -30.49 -1.26
N ALA A 182 -16.99 -29.37 -1.87
CA ALA A 182 -17.66 -28.86 -3.06
C ALA A 182 -17.28 -29.70 -4.28
N PRO A 183 -18.18 -29.88 -5.24
CA PRO A 183 -17.84 -30.55 -6.49
C PRO A 183 -16.65 -29.83 -7.15
N ALA A 184 -15.83 -30.56 -7.89
CA ALA A 184 -14.65 -30.01 -8.60
C ALA A 184 -15.01 -28.82 -9.53
N GLU A 185 -16.29 -28.66 -9.85
CA GLU A 185 -16.82 -27.56 -10.64
C GLU A 185 -17.31 -26.36 -9.82
N GLY A 186 -17.11 -26.31 -8.50
CA GLY A 186 -17.55 -25.22 -7.61
C GLY A 186 -19.01 -25.30 -7.14
N SER A 187 -19.35 -24.52 -6.10
CA SER A 187 -20.71 -24.46 -5.54
C SER A 187 -21.58 -23.47 -6.30
N VAL A 188 -22.80 -23.88 -6.68
CA VAL A 188 -23.75 -23.02 -7.39
C VAL A 188 -24.78 -22.44 -6.43
N PHE A 189 -24.91 -21.11 -6.44
CA PHE A 189 -25.92 -20.35 -5.72
C PHE A 189 -26.93 -19.77 -6.71
N THR A 190 -28.22 -20.00 -6.47
CA THR A 190 -29.29 -19.36 -7.23
C THR A 190 -29.77 -18.15 -6.46
N VAL A 191 -29.61 -16.96 -7.04
CA VAL A 191 -30.00 -15.70 -6.44
C VAL A 191 -31.36 -15.30 -6.98
N THR A 192 -32.28 -14.95 -6.08
CA THR A 192 -33.64 -14.51 -6.43
C THR A 192 -33.74 -12.99 -6.22
N PRO A 193 -34.38 -12.25 -7.14
CA PRO A 193 -34.58 -10.82 -6.99
C PRO A 193 -35.17 -10.45 -5.62
N GLY A 194 -34.59 -9.43 -4.98
CA GLY A 194 -35.08 -8.90 -3.70
C GLY A 194 -34.70 -9.72 -2.46
N GLN A 195 -33.92 -10.79 -2.60
CA GLN A 195 -33.36 -11.55 -1.47
C GLN A 195 -31.84 -11.68 -1.61
N PRO A 196 -31.06 -10.69 -1.12
CA PRO A 196 -29.61 -10.79 -1.15
C PRO A 196 -29.13 -11.96 -0.29
N THR A 197 -28.20 -12.74 -0.83
CA THR A 197 -27.59 -13.88 -0.15
C THR A 197 -26.24 -13.46 0.41
N LEU A 198 -25.96 -13.75 1.68
CA LEU A 198 -24.67 -13.50 2.31
C LEU A 198 -24.11 -14.79 2.90
N ALA A 199 -22.96 -15.22 2.39
CA ALA A 199 -22.16 -16.29 2.96
C ALA A 199 -20.95 -15.69 3.68
N VAL A 200 -20.67 -16.09 4.92
CA VAL A 200 -19.64 -15.48 5.76
C VAL A 200 -18.66 -16.54 6.24
N LEU A 201 -17.37 -16.23 6.19
CA LEU A 201 -16.29 -16.99 6.79
C LEU A 201 -16.29 -16.75 8.33
N PRO A 202 -15.91 -17.73 9.16
CA PRO A 202 -15.97 -17.66 10.61
C PRO A 202 -14.89 -16.74 11.19
N ASP A 203 -13.79 -16.51 10.47
CA ASP A 203 -12.66 -15.74 10.97
C ASP A 203 -12.95 -14.23 10.95
N THR A 204 -12.45 -13.56 11.98
CA THR A 204 -12.45 -12.10 12.12
C THR A 204 -11.05 -11.59 11.81
N LEU A 205 -10.93 -10.75 10.79
CA LEU A 205 -9.66 -10.23 10.30
C LEU A 205 -9.64 -8.70 10.40
N GLY A 206 -8.47 -8.14 10.78
CA GLY A 206 -8.14 -6.73 10.62
C GLY A 206 -7.57 -6.53 9.21
N ASP A 207 -6.28 -6.20 9.11
CA ASP A 207 -5.60 -6.14 7.83
C ASP A 207 -5.70 -7.49 7.09
N LEU A 208 -6.20 -7.47 5.85
CA LEU A 208 -6.59 -8.68 5.13
C LEU A 208 -6.44 -8.57 3.60
N GLU A 209 -6.30 -9.75 2.99
CA GLU A 209 -6.62 -10.03 1.59
C GLU A 209 -7.86 -10.93 1.56
N ALA A 210 -8.88 -10.56 0.78
CA ALA A 210 -10.00 -11.40 0.44
C ALA A 210 -10.04 -11.66 -1.08
N ARG A 211 -10.25 -12.91 -1.48
CA ARG A 211 -10.29 -13.33 -2.88
C ARG A 211 -11.52 -14.17 -3.16
N ALA A 212 -12.17 -13.93 -4.29
CA ALA A 212 -13.18 -14.83 -4.85
C ALA A 212 -12.95 -15.05 -6.34
N THR A 213 -13.22 -16.28 -6.79
CA THR A 213 -13.27 -16.62 -8.21
C THR A 213 -14.67 -17.11 -8.53
N LEU A 214 -15.38 -16.37 -9.38
CA LEU A 214 -16.81 -16.52 -9.62
C LEU A 214 -17.09 -16.69 -11.12
N ASP A 215 -17.83 -17.72 -11.50
CA ASP A 215 -18.48 -17.74 -12.82
C ASP A 215 -19.84 -17.05 -12.70
N LEU A 216 -19.94 -15.91 -13.37
CA LEU A 216 -21.08 -14.99 -13.38
C LEU A 216 -21.82 -14.98 -14.73
N SER A 217 -21.53 -15.94 -15.63
CA SER A 217 -22.13 -16.00 -16.96
C SER A 217 -23.66 -16.02 -16.94
N GLY A 218 -24.26 -16.66 -15.93
CA GLY A 218 -25.70 -16.74 -15.71
C GLY A 218 -26.27 -15.76 -14.68
N PHE A 219 -25.51 -14.75 -14.27
CA PHE A 219 -25.89 -13.80 -13.20
C PHE A 219 -25.97 -12.36 -13.71
N THR A 220 -26.92 -11.61 -13.18
CA THR A 220 -27.04 -10.15 -13.35
C THR A 220 -27.35 -9.52 -12.00
N GLY A 221 -26.58 -8.51 -11.62
CA GLY A 221 -26.63 -7.90 -10.31
C GLY A 221 -25.22 -7.61 -9.78
N THR A 222 -25.09 -7.59 -8.45
CA THR A 222 -23.86 -7.26 -7.75
C THR A 222 -23.36 -8.46 -6.95
N ALA A 223 -22.09 -8.82 -7.18
CA ALA A 223 -21.36 -9.77 -6.35
C ALA A 223 -20.28 -9.01 -5.55
N SER A 224 -20.36 -9.06 -4.22
CA SER A 224 -19.46 -8.31 -3.34
C SER A 224 -18.67 -9.21 -2.42
N LEU A 225 -17.35 -9.05 -2.42
CA LEU A 225 -16.53 -9.42 -1.26
C LEU A 225 -16.81 -8.40 -0.16
N VAL A 226 -17.55 -8.81 0.86
CA VAL A 226 -17.73 -8.00 2.07
C VAL A 226 -16.62 -8.35 3.06
N HIS A 227 -16.03 -7.35 3.69
CA HIS A 227 -14.96 -7.52 4.67
C HIS A 227 -15.11 -6.50 5.80
N HIS A 228 -14.38 -6.71 6.90
CA HIS A 228 -14.64 -5.99 8.15
C HIS A 228 -16.12 -5.99 8.58
N LEU A 229 -16.86 -7.06 8.24
CA LEU A 229 -18.29 -7.18 8.50
C LEU A 229 -18.56 -7.24 10.00
N GLN A 230 -19.16 -6.18 10.53
CA GLN A 230 -19.62 -6.09 11.91
C GLN A 230 -21.05 -6.63 12.00
N ASP A 231 -21.94 -6.08 11.18
CA ASP A 231 -23.36 -6.45 11.07
C ASP A 231 -23.92 -6.13 9.67
N GLY A 232 -25.21 -6.38 9.46
CA GLY A 232 -25.85 -6.16 8.16
C GLY A 232 -25.95 -4.70 7.71
N GLN A 233 -25.47 -3.74 8.52
CA GLN A 233 -25.52 -2.30 8.28
C GLN A 233 -24.12 -1.63 8.36
N THR A 234 -23.09 -2.38 8.74
CA THR A 234 -21.73 -1.87 8.92
C THR A 234 -20.69 -2.86 8.40
N TYR A 235 -20.10 -2.56 7.24
CA TYR A 235 -19.07 -3.37 6.58
C TYR A 235 -18.36 -2.62 5.45
N ASP A 236 -17.15 -3.05 5.10
CA ASP A 236 -16.48 -2.64 3.87
C ASP A 236 -16.79 -3.62 2.74
N PHE A 237 -16.66 -3.18 1.49
CA PHE A 237 -16.89 -4.04 0.34
C PHE A 237 -15.97 -3.74 -0.85
N LEU A 238 -15.73 -4.80 -1.62
CA LEU A 238 -15.37 -4.73 -3.03
C LEU A 238 -16.48 -5.41 -3.84
N ALA A 239 -17.24 -4.63 -4.60
CA ALA A 239 -18.42 -5.03 -5.33
C ALA A 239 -18.18 -5.04 -6.85
N LEU A 240 -18.56 -6.12 -7.51
CA LEU A 240 -18.56 -6.24 -8.96
C LEU A 240 -20.00 -6.18 -9.47
N ASP A 241 -20.35 -5.07 -10.11
CA ASP A 241 -21.65 -4.88 -10.75
C ASP A 241 -21.60 -5.44 -12.17
N ARG A 242 -22.53 -6.36 -12.45
CA ARG A 242 -22.64 -7.04 -13.75
C ARG A 242 -24.02 -6.85 -14.35
N THR A 243 -24.05 -6.29 -15.55
CA THR A 243 -25.23 -6.28 -16.42
C THR A 243 -25.28 -7.57 -17.27
N ALA A 244 -26.37 -7.81 -18.00
CA ALA A 244 -26.52 -9.02 -18.82
C ALA A 244 -25.43 -9.16 -19.90
N SER A 245 -24.84 -8.06 -20.35
CA SER A 245 -23.75 -8.03 -21.32
C SER A 245 -22.98 -6.71 -21.23
N GLY A 246 -21.67 -6.75 -21.44
CA GLY A 246 -20.82 -5.56 -21.51
C GLY A 246 -19.75 -5.53 -20.43
N ALA A 247 -19.13 -4.37 -20.25
CA ALA A 247 -18.16 -4.14 -19.19
C ALA A 247 -18.82 -4.29 -17.82
N VAL A 248 -18.03 -4.72 -16.85
CA VAL A 248 -18.38 -4.76 -15.44
C VAL A 248 -17.80 -3.54 -14.73
N THR A 249 -18.44 -3.13 -13.63
CA THR A 249 -17.92 -2.06 -12.78
C THR A 249 -17.47 -2.67 -11.47
N LEU A 250 -16.21 -2.47 -11.11
CA LEU A 250 -15.69 -2.77 -9.78
C LEU A 250 -15.79 -1.52 -8.92
N ARG A 251 -16.43 -1.61 -7.75
CA ARG A 251 -16.58 -0.53 -6.78
C ARG A 251 -16.02 -0.95 -5.44
N GLN A 252 -15.26 -0.07 -4.82
CA GLN A 252 -14.77 -0.26 -3.46
C GLN A 252 -15.37 0.80 -2.55
N GLY A 253 -15.83 0.39 -1.37
CA GLY A 253 -16.55 1.30 -0.48
C GLY A 253 -16.86 0.72 0.89
N ARG A 254 -17.71 1.45 1.61
CA ARG A 254 -18.15 1.14 2.98
C ARG A 254 -19.64 1.36 3.13
N VAL A 255 -20.28 0.54 3.94
CA VAL A 255 -21.62 0.75 4.48
C VAL A 255 -21.46 1.10 5.96
N GLU A 256 -22.05 2.22 6.38
CA GLU A 256 -22.10 2.66 7.78
C GLU A 256 -23.54 3.01 8.14
N SER A 257 -24.07 2.39 9.20
CA SER A 257 -25.48 2.58 9.61
C SER A 257 -26.50 2.31 8.48
N GLY A 258 -26.14 1.46 7.52
CA GLY A 258 -26.96 1.14 6.35
C GLY A 258 -26.75 2.05 5.14
N ASP A 259 -26.01 3.15 5.30
CA ASP A 259 -25.72 4.08 4.21
C ASP A 259 -24.46 3.63 3.46
N GLU A 260 -24.63 3.32 2.16
CA GLU A 260 -23.54 2.88 1.29
C GLU A 260 -22.80 4.09 0.69
N THR A 261 -21.48 4.11 0.84
CA THR A 261 -20.58 5.08 0.20
C THR A 261 -19.55 4.35 -0.66
N THR A 262 -19.57 4.63 -1.97
CA THR A 262 -18.50 4.19 -2.88
C THR A 262 -17.32 5.17 -2.79
N MET A 263 -16.14 4.66 -2.48
CA MET A 263 -14.91 5.47 -2.35
C MET A 263 -14.15 5.57 -3.67
N ASP A 264 -14.15 4.49 -4.45
CA ASP A 264 -13.51 4.45 -5.76
C ASP A 264 -14.17 3.39 -6.67
N SER A 265 -14.04 3.54 -7.99
CA SER A 265 -14.63 2.63 -8.96
C SER A 265 -13.88 2.60 -10.29
N GLY A 266 -13.81 1.44 -10.93
CA GLY A 266 -13.26 1.26 -12.27
C GLY A 266 -14.13 0.33 -13.13
N THR A 267 -13.97 0.39 -14.45
CA THR A 267 -14.67 -0.48 -15.39
C THR A 267 -13.70 -1.27 -16.24
N ALA A 268 -14.04 -2.53 -16.50
CA ALA A 268 -13.23 -3.42 -17.32
C ALA A 268 -14.10 -4.42 -18.09
N PRO A 269 -13.65 -4.93 -19.23
CA PRO A 269 -14.28 -6.10 -19.84
C PRO A 269 -14.14 -7.31 -18.91
N LEU A 270 -15.09 -8.24 -18.97
CA LEU A 270 -15.02 -9.51 -18.24
C LEU A 270 -15.28 -10.68 -19.19
N ASP A 271 -14.22 -11.40 -19.49
CA ASP A 271 -14.25 -12.63 -20.29
C ASP A 271 -13.99 -13.84 -19.37
N GLY A 272 -14.99 -14.70 -19.21
CA GLY A 272 -14.89 -15.90 -18.37
C GLY A 272 -15.11 -15.62 -16.87
N PRO A 273 -14.54 -16.46 -15.97
CA PRO A 273 -14.68 -16.30 -14.53
C PRO A 273 -14.08 -14.98 -14.02
N ALA A 274 -14.81 -14.28 -13.15
CA ALA A 274 -14.33 -13.10 -12.44
C ALA A 274 -13.46 -13.52 -11.26
N GLU A 275 -12.19 -13.14 -11.30
CA GLU A 275 -11.31 -13.19 -10.12
C GLU A 275 -11.29 -11.81 -9.47
N ILE A 276 -11.96 -11.65 -8.33
CA ILE A 276 -11.95 -10.40 -7.56
C ILE A 276 -11.06 -10.55 -6.34
N ARG A 277 -10.23 -9.53 -6.08
CA ARG A 277 -9.34 -9.47 -4.90
C ARG A 277 -9.46 -8.12 -4.22
N ALA A 278 -9.79 -8.13 -2.94
CA ALA A 278 -9.84 -6.97 -2.08
C ALA A 278 -8.67 -7.00 -1.09
N TYR A 279 -7.91 -5.91 -1.06
CA TYR A 279 -6.92 -5.64 -0.02
C TYR A 279 -7.42 -4.50 0.84
N ALA A 280 -7.35 -4.70 2.15
CA ALA A 280 -7.61 -3.66 3.13
C ALA A 280 -6.52 -3.73 4.19
N VAL A 281 -5.61 -2.76 4.17
CA VAL A 281 -4.43 -2.71 5.05
C VAL A 281 -4.31 -1.29 5.60
N GLY A 282 -4.60 -1.13 6.89
CA GLY A 282 -4.69 0.19 7.52
C GLY A 282 -5.65 1.10 6.77
N THR A 283 -5.13 2.22 6.25
CA THR A 283 -5.93 3.22 5.52
C THR A 283 -5.95 3.02 4.00
N HIS A 284 -5.28 1.98 3.50
CA HIS A 284 -5.11 1.73 2.06
C HIS A 284 -5.94 0.53 1.63
N PHE A 285 -6.78 0.77 0.63
CA PHE A 285 -7.69 -0.20 0.06
C PHE A 285 -7.33 -0.40 -1.41
N ARG A 286 -7.30 -1.64 -1.88
CA ARG A 286 -7.07 -1.94 -3.30
C ARG A 286 -8.05 -3.01 -3.79
N GLY A 287 -8.57 -2.83 -5.00
CA GLY A 287 -9.49 -3.76 -5.63
C GLY A 287 -8.98 -4.16 -7.00
N TYR A 288 -8.96 -5.47 -7.24
CA TYR A 288 -8.49 -6.05 -8.49
C TYR A 288 -9.58 -6.88 -9.15
N LEU A 289 -9.59 -6.87 -10.48
CA LEU A 289 -10.32 -7.82 -11.31
C LEU A 289 -9.30 -8.55 -12.22
N GLY A 290 -9.17 -9.85 -12.05
CA GLY A 290 -8.07 -10.61 -12.63
C GLY A 290 -6.73 -10.12 -12.07
N GLY A 291 -5.81 -9.79 -12.99
CA GLY A 291 -4.51 -9.19 -12.66
C GLY A 291 -4.54 -7.67 -12.53
N GLU A 292 -5.60 -6.99 -12.95
CA GLU A 292 -5.64 -5.53 -13.08
C GLU A 292 -6.20 -4.86 -11.82
N GLN A 293 -5.49 -3.84 -11.30
CA GLN A 293 -5.99 -2.99 -10.22
C GLN A 293 -6.98 -1.97 -10.80
N LEU A 294 -8.22 -1.97 -10.33
CA LEU A 294 -9.26 -1.05 -10.79
C LEU A 294 -9.67 -0.01 -9.74
N THR A 295 -9.34 -0.24 -8.46
CA THR A 295 -9.63 0.71 -7.38
C THR A 295 -8.45 0.83 -6.41
N HIS A 296 -8.24 2.05 -5.90
CA HIS A 296 -7.24 2.40 -4.88
C HIS A 296 -7.73 3.52 -3.93
N PRO A 297 -8.83 3.35 -3.17
CA PRO A 297 -9.25 4.38 -2.24
C PRO A 297 -8.38 4.44 -0.99
N HIS A 298 -8.42 5.62 -0.34
CA HIS A 298 -7.91 5.80 1.02
C HIS A 298 -9.07 6.17 1.95
N ALA A 299 -9.18 5.47 3.07
CA ALA A 299 -10.20 5.71 4.09
C ALA A 299 -9.69 5.29 5.47
N ASP A 300 -10.42 5.62 6.54
CA ASP A 300 -10.06 5.16 7.88
C ASP A 300 -10.10 3.64 7.99
N ALA A 301 -9.14 3.05 8.71
CA ALA A 301 -9.11 1.62 8.96
C ALA A 301 -10.38 1.16 9.69
N ALA A 302 -11.04 0.13 9.18
CA ALA A 302 -12.19 -0.46 9.86
C ALA A 302 -11.73 -1.35 11.03
N PRO A 303 -12.54 -1.50 12.09
CA PRO A 303 -12.26 -2.50 13.12
C PRO A 303 -12.26 -3.92 12.51
N PRO A 304 -11.49 -4.86 13.10
CA PRO A 304 -11.50 -6.24 12.64
C PRO A 304 -12.92 -6.81 12.55
N GLY A 305 -13.23 -7.50 11.46
CA GLY A 305 -14.56 -8.02 11.19
C GLY A 305 -14.52 -9.27 10.32
N ARG A 306 -15.69 -9.86 10.07
CA ARG A 306 -15.78 -11.07 9.26
C ARG A 306 -15.63 -10.75 7.77
N VAL A 307 -15.30 -11.77 6.98
CA VAL A 307 -15.23 -11.69 5.52
C VAL A 307 -16.29 -12.59 4.91
N GLY A 308 -16.89 -12.20 3.79
CA GLY A 308 -17.93 -12.97 3.14
C GLY A 308 -18.16 -12.60 1.68
N LEU A 309 -19.06 -13.34 1.05
CA LEU A 309 -19.57 -13.10 -0.29
C LEU A 309 -21.06 -12.73 -0.21
N ARG A 310 -21.39 -11.50 -0.61
CA ARG A 310 -22.76 -11.02 -0.76
C ARG A 310 -23.15 -11.05 -2.23
N LEU A 311 -24.28 -11.67 -2.56
CA LEU A 311 -24.84 -11.72 -3.91
C LEU A 311 -26.22 -11.05 -3.89
N ASP A 312 -26.41 -10.04 -4.73
CA ASP A 312 -27.65 -9.28 -4.84
C ASP A 312 -28.03 -9.12 -6.31
N GLY A 313 -29.15 -9.70 -6.72
CA GLY A 313 -29.54 -9.72 -8.13
C GLY A 313 -30.34 -10.96 -8.48
N GLN A 314 -30.07 -11.50 -9.65
CA GLN A 314 -30.82 -12.64 -10.18
C GLN A 314 -29.95 -13.56 -11.04
N GLY A 315 -30.27 -14.85 -11.00
CA GLY A 315 -29.62 -15.89 -11.80
C GLY A 315 -28.69 -16.78 -10.98
N ALA A 316 -27.82 -17.50 -11.67
CA ALA A 316 -26.93 -18.48 -11.05
C ALA A 316 -25.50 -17.94 -10.97
N VAL A 317 -24.91 -18.02 -9.78
CA VAL A 317 -23.50 -17.73 -9.52
C VAL A 317 -22.81 -19.02 -9.12
N ARG A 318 -21.70 -19.36 -9.78
CA ARG A 318 -20.87 -20.50 -9.40
C ARG A 318 -19.60 -19.99 -8.73
N VAL A 319 -19.45 -20.33 -7.44
CA VAL A 319 -18.28 -19.97 -6.64
C VAL A 319 -17.22 -21.06 -6.82
N LEU A 320 -16.16 -20.71 -7.54
CA LEU A 320 -15.03 -21.60 -7.83
C LEU A 320 -14.00 -21.57 -6.70
N ALA A 321 -13.79 -20.39 -6.09
CA ALA A 321 -12.94 -20.22 -4.92
C ALA A 321 -13.41 -19.02 -4.09
N LEU A 322 -13.23 -19.11 -2.77
CA LEU A 322 -13.39 -18.00 -1.82
C LEU A 322 -12.38 -18.20 -0.70
N SER A 323 -11.56 -17.19 -0.42
CA SER A 323 -10.58 -17.23 0.67
C SER A 323 -10.38 -15.85 1.26
N ALA A 324 -9.98 -15.81 2.53
CA ALA A 324 -9.50 -14.61 3.19
C ALA A 324 -8.26 -14.96 4.02
N THR A 325 -7.26 -14.09 3.99
CA THR A 325 -6.01 -14.28 4.72
C THR A 325 -5.64 -12.99 5.45
N PRO A 326 -5.18 -13.07 6.71
CA PRO A 326 -4.63 -11.91 7.39
C PRO A 326 -3.37 -11.41 6.67
N VAL A 327 -3.13 -10.11 6.73
CA VAL A 327 -1.90 -9.47 6.27
C VAL A 327 -1.21 -8.88 7.50
N GLU A 328 0.05 -9.27 7.73
CA GLU A 328 0.88 -8.79 8.86
C GLU A 328 1.74 -7.57 8.49
#